data_AF-A0A6B2V7X4-F1
#
_entry.id   AF-A0A6B2V7X4-F1
#
_cell.length_a   1.000
_cell.length_b   1.000
_cell.length_c   1.000
_cell.angle_alpha   90.00
_cell.angle_beta   90.00
_cell.angle_gamma   90.00
#
_symmetry.space_group_name_H-M   'P 1'
#
loop_
_entity.id
_entity.type
_entity.pdbx_description
1 polymer ?
#
loop_
_entity_poly.entity_id
_entity_poly.type
_entity_poly.pdbx_seq_one_letter_code
_entity_poly.pdbx_strand_id
1 'polypeptide(L)'
;MKSLTEDSNASTGRWLDAMNQHLAHKQAIDKYKFSWKTDYCTSSPDTLPGGYNFKMACWRHDFGYRNYKSLVGNYYFKKDHKKRVDKALLRDLYSACDYRPWADPYPASQRARLKAACRKTARTYYGAVSAAG
;
A
#
# COMPACT_ATOMS: atom_id res chain seq x y z
N MET A 1 9.98 9.55 -7.57
CA MET A 1 9.78 8.38 -6.67
C MET A 1 9.34 8.79 -5.27
N LYS A 2 10.04 9.70 -4.58
CA LYS A 2 9.66 10.17 -3.23
C LYS A 2 8.18 10.60 -3.15
N SER A 3 7.73 11.44 -4.08
CA SER A 3 6.34 11.94 -4.17
C SER A 3 5.25 10.86 -4.34
N LEU A 4 5.63 9.63 -4.73
CA LEU A 4 4.73 8.48 -4.90
C LEU A 4 4.74 7.53 -3.67
N THR A 5 5.73 7.71 -2.79
CA THR A 5 6.03 6.79 -1.68
C THR A 5 6.03 7.50 -0.32
N GLU A 6 5.46 8.70 -0.28
CA GLU A 6 5.24 9.44 0.97
C GLU A 6 4.04 8.90 1.72
N ASP A 7 4.04 9.17 3.01
CA ASP A 7 2.99 8.76 3.92
C ASP A 7 1.92 9.86 3.98
N SER A 8 1.25 10.12 2.85
CA SER A 8 0.18 11.10 2.76
C SER A 8 -0.87 10.67 1.74
N ASN A 9 -2.13 11.08 1.94
CA ASN A 9 -3.22 10.76 1.00
C ASN A 9 -2.93 11.33 -0.39
N ALA A 10 -2.29 12.50 -0.47
CA ALA A 10 -1.85 13.08 -1.73
C ALA A 10 -0.81 12.19 -2.44
N SER A 11 0.10 11.57 -1.70
CA SER A 11 1.04 10.60 -2.28
C SER A 11 0.34 9.33 -2.77
N THR A 12 -0.67 8.85 -2.05
CA THR A 12 -1.47 7.70 -2.47
C THR A 12 -2.19 8.02 -3.78
N GLY A 13 -2.84 9.18 -3.89
CA GLY A 13 -3.48 9.65 -5.13
C GLY A 13 -2.52 9.75 -6.30
N ARG A 14 -1.36 10.39 -6.12
CA ARG A 14 -0.32 10.49 -7.17
C ARG A 14 0.19 9.12 -7.62
N TRP A 15 0.32 8.16 -6.70
CA TRP A 15 0.72 6.81 -7.05
C TRP A 15 -0.37 6.08 -7.84
N LEU A 16 -1.64 6.21 -7.46
CA LEU A 16 -2.77 5.66 -8.22
C LEU A 16 -2.82 6.24 -9.64
N ASP A 17 -2.64 7.55 -9.79
CA ASP A 17 -2.59 8.20 -11.10
C ASP A 17 -1.43 7.69 -11.95
N ALA A 18 -0.24 7.58 -11.36
CA ALA A 18 0.95 7.05 -12.04
C ALA A 18 0.75 5.59 -12.47
N MET A 19 0.11 4.77 -11.61
CA MET A 19 -0.24 3.39 -11.92
C MET A 19 -1.23 3.33 -13.09
N ASN A 20 -2.30 4.12 -13.07
CA ASN A 20 -3.27 4.18 -14.16
C ASN A 20 -2.63 4.63 -15.48
N GLN A 21 -1.71 5.60 -15.43
CA GLN A 21 -0.93 6.01 -16.60
C GLN A 21 -0.05 4.87 -17.13
N HIS A 22 0.55 4.07 -16.25
CA HIS A 22 1.38 2.93 -16.64
C HIS A 22 0.52 1.83 -17.29
N LEU A 23 -0.63 1.51 -16.71
CA LEU A 23 -1.60 0.56 -17.28
C LEU A 23 -2.13 1.03 -18.65
N ALA A 24 -2.18 2.34 -18.88
CA ALA A 24 -2.54 2.94 -20.15
C ALA A 24 -1.33 3.18 -21.09
N HIS A 25 -0.16 2.62 -20.79
CA HIS A 25 1.08 2.73 -21.58
C HIS A 25 1.48 4.18 -21.92
N LYS A 26 1.25 5.11 -20.98
CA LYS A 26 1.57 6.52 -21.20
C LYS A 26 3.07 6.75 -21.08
N GLN A 27 3.66 7.30 -22.14
CA GLN A 27 5.09 7.64 -22.19
C GLN A 27 5.54 8.55 -21.03
N ALA A 28 4.63 9.37 -20.48
CA ALA A 28 4.89 10.24 -19.34
C ALA A 28 5.42 9.49 -18.11
N ILE A 29 5.01 8.23 -17.89
CA ILE A 29 5.45 7.40 -16.76
C ILE A 29 6.42 6.30 -17.19
N ASP A 30 6.21 5.69 -18.35
CA ASP A 30 7.01 4.54 -18.80
C ASP A 30 8.48 4.91 -19.06
N LYS A 31 8.77 6.17 -19.39
CA LYS A 31 10.14 6.68 -19.56
C LYS A 31 11.01 6.48 -18.32
N TYR A 32 10.42 6.40 -17.12
CA TYR A 32 11.15 6.19 -15.87
C TYR A 32 11.52 4.71 -15.63
N LYS A 33 10.99 3.79 -16.44
CA LYS A 33 11.27 2.35 -16.37
C LYS A 33 11.11 1.76 -14.96
N PHE A 34 10.13 2.27 -14.20
CA PHE A 34 9.86 1.75 -12.86
C PHE A 34 9.44 0.28 -12.91
N SER A 35 9.82 -0.47 -11.89
CA SER A 35 9.26 -1.79 -11.64
C SER A 35 7.85 -1.65 -11.08
N TRP A 36 6.86 -2.07 -11.85
CA TRP A 36 5.45 -2.14 -11.42
C TRP A 36 5.04 -3.55 -10.96
N LYS A 37 6.01 -4.48 -10.88
CA LYS A 37 5.79 -5.85 -10.43
C LYS A 37 5.29 -5.84 -8.98
N THR A 38 4.29 -6.66 -8.70
CA THR A 38 3.75 -6.88 -7.37
C THR A 38 3.36 -8.33 -7.22
N ASP A 39 3.51 -8.83 -6.01
CA ASP A 39 3.00 -10.11 -5.54
C ASP A 39 1.87 -9.90 -4.51
N TYR A 40 1.37 -8.66 -4.43
CA TYR A 40 0.37 -8.20 -3.47
C TYR A 40 0.77 -8.54 -2.03
N CYS A 41 -0.17 -8.98 -1.19
CA CYS A 41 0.14 -9.23 0.21
C CYS A 41 0.59 -10.67 0.43
N THR A 42 1.58 -11.20 -0.30
CA THR A 42 1.97 -12.64 -0.36
C THR A 42 1.88 -13.45 0.93
N SER A 43 2.29 -12.90 2.07
CA SER A 43 2.28 -13.59 3.39
C SER A 43 1.01 -13.34 4.22
N SER A 44 -0.08 -12.92 3.58
CA SER A 44 -1.11 -12.13 4.24
C SER A 44 -2.42 -12.08 3.44
N PRO A 45 -3.61 -12.14 4.07
CA PRO A 45 -4.87 -12.08 3.34
C PRO A 45 -5.08 -10.74 2.61
N ASP A 46 -5.23 -10.78 1.29
CA ASP A 46 -5.53 -9.61 0.47
C ASP A 46 -6.90 -8.99 0.79
N THR A 47 -7.89 -9.82 1.08
CA THR A 47 -9.27 -9.43 1.34
C THR A 47 -9.65 -9.83 2.76
N LEU A 48 -10.25 -8.90 3.50
CA LEU A 48 -10.70 -9.11 4.87
C LEU A 48 -12.22 -9.10 4.98
N PRO A 49 -12.79 -9.71 6.04
CA PRO A 49 -14.21 -9.61 6.34
C PRO A 49 -14.70 -8.17 6.36
N GLY A 50 -15.92 -7.93 5.88
CA GLY A 50 -16.47 -6.59 5.70
C GLY A 50 -16.16 -5.95 4.35
N GLY A 51 -15.47 -6.67 3.45
CA GLY A 51 -15.17 -6.22 2.09
C GLY A 51 -13.95 -5.30 1.98
N TYR A 52 -13.09 -5.27 3.01
CA TYR A 52 -11.85 -4.50 2.95
C TYR A 52 -10.83 -5.21 2.07
N ASN A 53 -10.06 -4.44 1.30
CA ASN A 53 -9.08 -4.97 0.36
C ASN A 53 -7.75 -4.23 0.49
N PHE A 54 -6.67 -4.99 0.73
CA PHE A 54 -5.32 -4.49 0.94
C PHE A 54 -4.42 -4.55 -0.29
N LYS A 55 -4.88 -5.11 -1.42
CA LYS A 55 -4.07 -5.28 -2.64
C LYS A 55 -3.40 -3.99 -3.09
N MET A 56 -4.15 -2.89 -3.14
CA MET A 56 -3.62 -1.59 -3.58
C MET A 56 -2.56 -1.04 -2.63
N ALA A 57 -2.72 -1.24 -1.33
CA ALA A 57 -1.75 -0.85 -0.32
C ALA A 57 -0.45 -1.66 -0.48
N CYS A 58 -0.56 -2.97 -0.66
CA CYS A 58 0.57 -3.87 -0.88
C CYS A 58 1.28 -3.58 -2.22
N TRP A 59 0.55 -3.28 -3.29
CA TRP A 59 1.16 -2.92 -4.57
C TRP A 59 1.98 -1.63 -4.47
N ARG A 60 1.48 -0.60 -3.79
CA ARG A 60 2.27 0.63 -3.58
C ARG A 60 3.52 0.38 -2.74
N HIS A 61 3.42 -0.50 -1.75
CA HIS A 61 4.56 -0.91 -0.93
C HIS A 61 5.63 -1.64 -1.75
N ASP A 62 5.23 -2.63 -2.54
CA ASP A 62 6.10 -3.36 -3.47
C ASP A 62 6.78 -2.42 -4.46
N PHE A 63 6.02 -1.50 -5.04
CA PHE A 63 6.53 -0.47 -5.93
C PHE A 63 7.66 0.32 -5.25
N GLY A 64 7.43 0.78 -4.01
CA GLY A 64 8.46 1.47 -3.23
C GLY A 64 9.70 0.59 -3.01
N TYR A 65 9.50 -0.62 -2.48
CA TYR A 65 10.58 -1.56 -2.15
C TYR A 65 11.45 -1.89 -3.36
N ARG A 66 10.84 -2.34 -4.46
CA ARG A 66 11.55 -2.80 -5.65
C ARG A 66 12.33 -1.67 -6.31
N ASN A 67 11.70 -0.50 -6.46
CA ASN A 67 12.35 0.62 -7.12
C ASN A 67 13.45 1.27 -6.27
N TYR A 68 13.25 1.47 -4.96
CA TYR A 68 14.35 2.00 -4.13
C TYR A 68 15.51 1.01 -4.03
N LYS A 69 15.26 -0.29 -3.82
CA LYS A 69 16.34 -1.29 -3.80
C LYS A 69 17.12 -1.30 -5.12
N SER A 70 16.44 -1.17 -6.26
CA SER A 70 17.10 -1.10 -7.56
C SER A 70 17.90 0.19 -7.77
N LEU A 71 17.44 1.34 -7.24
CA LEU A 71 18.11 2.62 -7.47
C LEU A 71 19.25 2.90 -6.51
N VAL A 72 19.08 2.60 -5.23
CA VAL A 72 20.04 2.98 -4.18
C VAL A 72 20.71 1.77 -3.53
N GLY A 73 20.34 0.55 -3.91
CA GLY A 73 20.82 -0.68 -3.28
C GLY A 73 20.17 -0.96 -1.92
N ASN A 74 20.33 -2.20 -1.44
CA ASN A 74 19.68 -2.66 -0.21
C ASN A 74 20.09 -1.87 1.04
N TYR A 75 21.36 -1.50 1.16
CA TYR A 75 21.87 -0.81 2.35
C TYR A 75 21.20 0.56 2.53
N TYR A 76 21.25 1.42 1.52
CA TYR A 76 20.68 2.77 1.59
C TYR A 76 19.15 2.73 1.59
N PHE A 77 18.53 1.75 0.93
CA PHE A 77 17.09 1.53 1.06
C PHE A 77 16.68 1.31 2.53
N LYS A 78 17.33 0.37 3.22
CA LYS A 78 17.04 0.08 4.64
C LYS A 78 17.26 1.29 5.53
N LYS A 79 18.37 2.00 5.31
CA LYS A 79 18.78 3.15 6.11
C LYS A 79 17.86 4.37 5.95
N ASP A 80 17.55 4.74 4.71
CA ASP A 80 17.04 6.10 4.42
C ASP A 80 15.60 6.12 3.88
N HIS A 81 15.05 4.98 3.45
CA HIS A 81 13.80 4.95 2.68
C HIS A 81 12.76 3.97 3.22
N LYS A 82 13.19 2.80 3.72
CA LYS A 82 12.32 1.72 4.18
C LYS A 82 11.24 2.21 5.16
N LYS A 83 11.65 2.92 6.22
CA LYS A 83 10.73 3.46 7.24
C LYS A 83 9.62 4.34 6.65
N ARG A 84 9.90 5.11 5.60
CA ARG A 84 8.91 5.95 4.93
C ARG A 84 7.92 5.10 4.13
N VAL A 85 8.43 4.11 3.38
CA VAL A 85 7.59 3.20 2.58
C VAL A 85 6.70 2.33 3.49
N ASP A 86 7.21 1.86 4.62
CA ASP A 86 6.42 1.09 5.60
C ASP A 86 5.32 1.94 6.25
N LYS A 87 5.62 3.20 6.61
CA LYS A 87 4.59 4.14 7.10
C LYS A 87 3.52 4.43 6.05
N ALA A 88 3.93 4.52 4.78
CA ALA A 88 3.03 4.72 3.67
C ALA A 88 2.06 3.53 3.52
N LEU A 89 2.57 2.29 3.63
CA LEU A 89 1.74 1.08 3.69
C LEU A 89 0.71 1.14 4.81
N LEU A 90 1.13 1.42 6.06
CA LEU A 90 0.20 1.46 7.20
C LEU A 90 -0.97 2.44 6.97
N ARG A 91 -0.68 3.61 6.39
CA ARG A 91 -1.70 4.61 6.07
C ARG A 91 -2.68 4.11 5.00
N ASP A 92 -2.19 3.46 3.95
CA ASP A 92 -3.06 2.92 2.90
C ASP A 92 -3.94 1.79 3.43
N LEU A 93 -3.37 0.90 4.27
CA LEU A 93 -4.13 -0.15 4.93
C LEU A 93 -5.24 0.44 5.83
N TYR A 94 -4.96 1.51 6.56
CA TYR A 94 -5.98 2.21 7.36
C TYR A 94 -7.06 2.85 6.49
N SER A 95 -6.67 3.45 5.36
CA SER A 95 -7.62 4.01 4.39
C SER A 95 -8.50 2.92 3.78
N ALA A 96 -7.93 1.75 3.49
CA ALA A 96 -8.70 0.59 3.05
C ALA A 96 -9.71 0.12 4.12
N CYS A 97 -9.36 0.21 5.40
CA CYS A 97 -10.28 -0.08 6.50
C CYS A 97 -11.39 0.98 6.70
N ASP A 98 -11.30 2.13 6.05
CA ASP A 98 -12.35 3.16 6.06
C ASP A 98 -13.38 2.96 4.93
N TYR A 99 -13.16 1.97 4.04
CA TYR A 99 -14.12 1.59 3.01
C TYR A 99 -15.49 1.25 3.60
N ARG A 100 -16.54 1.81 2.96
CA ARG A 100 -17.93 1.53 3.28
C ARG A 100 -18.71 1.29 1.99
N PRO A 101 -19.30 0.09 1.81
CA PRO A 101 -20.16 -0.18 0.65
C PRO A 101 -21.46 0.65 0.74
N TRP A 102 -22.01 1.01 -0.42
CA TRP A 102 -23.27 1.77 -0.52
C TRP A 102 -24.46 0.99 0.05
N ALA A 103 -24.54 -0.31 -0.25
CA ALA A 103 -25.44 -1.27 0.37
C ALA A 103 -24.63 -2.11 1.37
N ASP A 104 -24.53 -1.61 2.60
CA ASP A 104 -23.84 -2.31 3.68
C ASP A 104 -24.79 -3.34 4.31
N PRO A 105 -24.54 -4.65 4.18
CA PRO A 105 -25.41 -5.67 4.76
C PRO A 105 -25.25 -5.78 6.29
N TYR A 106 -24.26 -5.09 6.88
CA TYR A 106 -23.96 -5.19 8.30
C TYR A 106 -24.57 -4.04 9.10
N PRO A 107 -25.11 -4.31 10.31
CA PRO A 107 -25.49 -3.25 11.24
C PRO A 107 -24.26 -2.44 11.69
N ALA A 108 -24.49 -1.18 12.10
CA ALA A 108 -23.43 -0.23 12.44
C ALA A 108 -22.45 -0.78 13.52
N SER A 109 -22.97 -1.52 14.51
CA SER A 109 -22.16 -2.15 15.55
C SER A 109 -21.20 -3.22 15.00
N GLN A 110 -21.67 -4.05 14.07
CA GLN A 110 -20.85 -5.05 13.41
C GLN A 110 -19.83 -4.40 12.47
N ARG A 111 -20.22 -3.36 11.72
CA ARG A 111 -19.29 -2.57 10.89
C ARG A 111 -18.16 -1.97 11.72
N ALA A 112 -18.45 -1.42 12.90
CA ALA A 112 -17.43 -0.91 13.81
C ALA A 112 -16.44 -2.00 14.27
N ARG A 113 -16.93 -3.20 14.60
CA ARG A 113 -16.09 -4.35 14.97
C ARG A 113 -15.21 -4.81 13.81
N LEU A 114 -15.79 -4.92 12.61
CA LEU A 114 -15.06 -5.29 11.38
C LEU A 114 -13.96 -4.27 11.06
N LYS A 115 -14.25 -2.98 11.18
CA LYS A 115 -13.27 -1.90 11.00
C LYS A 115 -12.13 -1.97 12.02
N ALA A 116 -12.45 -2.22 13.29
CA ALA A 116 -11.44 -2.39 14.34
C ALA A 116 -10.53 -3.60 14.08
N ALA A 117 -11.11 -4.73 13.65
CA ALA A 117 -10.38 -5.92 13.25
C ALA A 117 -9.47 -5.63 12.04
N CYS A 118 -9.98 -4.96 11.01
CA CYS A 118 -9.20 -4.55 9.84
C CYS A 118 -7.98 -3.70 10.25
N ARG A 119 -8.17 -2.68 11.10
CA ARG A 119 -7.07 -1.84 11.58
C ARG A 119 -6.06 -2.62 12.45
N LYS A 120 -6.51 -3.65 13.18
CA LYS A 120 -5.61 -4.56 13.91
C LYS A 120 -4.74 -5.35 12.93
N THR A 121 -5.34 -5.95 11.90
CA THR A 121 -4.60 -6.65 10.84
C THR A 121 -3.60 -5.73 10.14
N ALA A 122 -4.00 -4.50 9.82
CA ALA A 122 -3.13 -3.50 9.22
C ALA A 122 -1.87 -3.19 10.08
N ARG A 123 -2.01 -3.15 11.42
CA ARG A 123 -0.86 -3.02 12.32
C ARG A 123 0.05 -4.23 12.28
N THR A 124 -0.51 -5.44 12.20
CA THR A 124 0.28 -6.67 12.05
C THR A 124 1.11 -6.65 10.77
N TYR A 125 0.54 -6.18 9.65
CA TYR A 125 1.26 -6.08 8.37
C TYR A 125 2.41 -5.10 8.48
N TYR A 126 2.14 -3.90 9.00
CA TYR A 126 3.17 -2.89 9.24
C TYR A 126 4.28 -3.44 10.15
N GLY A 127 3.93 -4.15 11.22
CA GLY A 127 4.90 -4.77 12.12
C GLY A 127 5.78 -5.78 11.42
N ALA A 128 5.19 -6.67 10.61
CA ALA A 128 5.92 -7.69 9.85
C ALA A 128 6.91 -7.05 8.86
N VAL A 129 6.46 -6.08 8.05
CA VAL A 129 7.37 -5.42 7.09
C VAL A 129 8.42 -4.56 7.78
N SER A 130 8.07 -3.92 8.90
CA SER A 130 9.01 -3.08 9.66
C SER A 130 10.13 -3.91 10.27
N ALA A 131 9.80 -5.11 10.79
CA ALA A 131 10.74 -6.06 11.36
C ALA A 131 11.55 -6.81 10.30
N ALA A 132 10.99 -7.02 9.10
CA ALA A 132 11.70 -7.65 8.00
C ALA A 132 12.90 -6.79 7.57
N GLY A 133 14.10 -7.31 7.82
CA GLY A 133 15.38 -6.65 7.58
C GLY A 133 15.69 -6.41 6.13
#